data_AF-A0A3D1YIB9-F1
#
_entry.id   AF-A0A3D1YIB9-F1
#
_cell.length_a   1.000
_cell.length_b   1.000
_cell.length_c   1.000
_cell.angle_alpha   90.00
_cell.angle_beta   90.00
_cell.angle_gamma   90.00
#
_symmetry.space_group_name_H-M   'P 1'
#
loop_
_entity.id
_entity.type
_entity.pdbx_description
1 polymer ?
#
loop_
_entity_poly.entity_id
_entity_poly.type
_entity_poly.pdbx_seq_one_letter_code
_entity_poly.pdbx_strand_id
1 'polypeptide(L)'
;MASENYLGNPNLKNVGQVIEWTEESLTEYMQCKEDPQYFIKNFVKIIHVDRGLVPFEMYDYQEDMIRKFNDNRFVICKMPRQTGKSTTIIAFLLHYVLFNESVNVAILANKGAVARELLSRLQLAYENLPKWLQQGVI
;
A
#
# COMPACT_ATOMS: atom_id res chain seq x y z
N MET A 1 12.65 16.80 21.24
CA MET A 1 12.16 15.42 21.04
C MET A 1 11.27 15.45 19.82
N ALA A 2 11.57 14.68 18.77
CA ALA A 2 10.71 14.64 17.60
C ALA A 2 9.31 14.15 18.05
N SER A 3 8.24 14.83 17.63
CA SER A 3 6.88 14.39 17.93
C SER A 3 6.69 12.97 17.41
N GLU A 4 5.95 12.13 18.14
CA GLU A 4 5.72 10.74 17.72
C GLU A 4 5.04 10.64 16.34
N ASN A 5 4.24 11.66 16.04
CA ASN A 5 3.43 11.75 14.84
C ASN A 5 4.04 12.74 13.85
N TYR A 6 3.98 12.43 12.56
CA TYR A 6 4.45 13.31 11.47
C TYR A 6 3.47 14.47 11.23
N LEU A 7 3.95 15.71 11.28
CA LEU A 7 3.16 16.95 11.07
C LEU A 7 1.82 17.01 11.85
N GLY A 8 1.75 16.35 13.01
CA GLY A 8 0.54 16.28 13.83
C GLY A 8 -0.53 15.29 13.35
N ASN A 9 -0.29 14.52 12.28
CA ASN A 9 -1.20 13.45 11.85
C ASN A 9 -1.01 12.21 12.75
N PRO A 10 -1.99 11.84 13.60
CA PRO A 10 -1.85 10.72 14.54
C PRO A 10 -1.65 9.35 13.88
N ASN A 11 -2.03 9.26 12.61
CA ASN A 11 -1.93 8.05 11.81
C ASN A 11 -0.53 7.84 11.22
N LEU A 12 0.31 8.87 11.17
CA LEU A 12 1.63 8.79 10.50
C LEU A 12 2.79 8.75 11.48
N LYS A 13 3.64 7.74 11.30
CA LYS A 13 4.89 7.58 12.04
C LYS A 13 5.96 8.60 11.60
N ASN A 14 6.59 9.27 12.57
CA ASN A 14 7.75 10.14 12.30
C ASN A 14 9.04 9.35 12.02
N VAL A 15 10.04 9.99 11.40
CA VAL A 15 11.36 9.38 11.14
C VAL A 15 12.08 9.07 12.45
N GLY A 16 12.78 7.93 12.49
CA GLY A 16 13.66 7.57 13.59
C GLY A 16 12.95 7.05 14.85
N GLN A 17 11.64 6.76 14.77
CA GLN A 17 10.96 6.04 15.83
C GLN A 17 11.46 4.59 15.93
N VAL A 18 11.86 4.21 17.14
CA VAL A 18 12.27 2.84 17.45
C VAL A 18 11.01 1.98 17.61
N ILE A 19 10.96 0.87 16.89
CA ILE A 19 9.93 -0.16 17.06
C ILE A 19 10.57 -1.32 17.79
N GLU A 20 9.96 -1.75 18.89
CA GLU A 20 10.34 -2.98 19.57
C GLU A 20 9.79 -4.18 18.79
N TRP A 21 10.68 -5.06 18.35
CA TRP A 21 10.31 -6.25 17.60
C TRP A 21 10.20 -7.45 18.53
N THR A 22 9.08 -8.17 18.42
CA THR A 22 8.92 -9.51 18.98
C THR A 22 9.15 -10.53 17.86
N GLU A 23 9.35 -11.79 18.21
CA GLU A 23 9.48 -12.87 17.21
C GLU A 23 8.23 -12.97 16.31
N GLU A 24 7.05 -12.77 16.91
CA GLU A 24 5.77 -12.75 16.20
C GLU A 24 5.69 -11.57 15.22
N SER A 25 6.05 -10.34 15.66
CA SER A 25 5.96 -9.17 14.78
C SER A 25 6.99 -9.20 13.66
N LEU A 26 8.16 -9.79 13.91
CA LEU A 26 9.16 -10.02 12.87
C LEU A 26 8.68 -11.06 11.85
N THR A 27 8.07 -12.16 12.31
CA THR A 27 7.51 -13.19 11.43
C THR A 27 6.40 -12.61 10.54
N GLU A 28 5.49 -11.84 11.14
CA GLU A 28 4.41 -11.16 10.42
C GLU A 28 4.96 -10.16 9.39
N TYR A 29 5.99 -9.40 9.75
CA TYR A 29 6.66 -8.48 8.83
C TYR A 29 7.27 -9.21 7.62
N MET A 30 7.96 -10.33 7.86
CA MET A 30 8.57 -11.13 6.80
C MET A 30 7.49 -11.74 5.90
N GLN A 31 6.38 -12.21 6.47
CA GLN A 31 5.26 -12.72 5.69
C GLN A 31 4.63 -11.63 4.80
N CYS A 32 4.46 -10.41 5.33
CA CYS A 32 3.99 -9.27 4.54
C CYS A 32 4.96 -8.92 3.40
N LYS A 33 6.26 -9.02 3.66
CA LYS A 33 7.31 -8.75 2.66
C LYS A 33 7.26 -9.76 1.51
N GLU A 34 7.15 -11.05 1.83
CA GLU A 34 7.21 -12.14 0.85
C GLU A 34 5.90 -12.32 0.07
N ASP A 35 4.75 -12.09 0.70
CA ASP A 35 3.43 -12.27 0.09
C ASP A 35 2.65 -10.94 -0.01
N PRO A 36 2.64 -10.30 -1.20
CA PRO A 36 1.89 -9.07 -1.40
C PRO A 36 0.37 -9.26 -1.26
N GLN A 37 -0.17 -10.44 -1.58
CA GLN A 37 -1.61 -10.68 -1.43
C GLN A 37 -1.99 -10.76 0.04
N TYR A 38 -1.16 -11.45 0.85
CA TYR A 38 -1.32 -11.50 2.30
C TYR A 38 -1.26 -10.10 2.92
N PHE A 39 -0.26 -9.30 2.55
CA PHE A 39 -0.16 -7.92 3.04
C PHE A 39 -1.41 -7.10 2.69
N ILE A 40 -1.86 -7.15 1.43
CA ILE A 40 -3.00 -6.36 0.96
C ILE A 40 -4.28 -6.77 1.69
N LYS A 41 -4.55 -8.07 1.79
CA LYS A 41 -5.77 -8.60 2.41
C LYS A 41 -5.88 -8.24 3.90
N ASN A 42 -4.76 -8.26 4.63
CA ASN A 42 -4.77 -8.10 6.08
C ASN A 42 -4.60 -6.65 6.55
N PHE A 43 -3.86 -5.83 5.79
CA PHE A 43 -3.44 -4.50 6.27
C PHE A 43 -3.94 -3.33 5.42
N VAL A 44 -4.25 -3.55 4.14
CA VAL A 44 -4.67 -2.46 3.26
C VAL A 44 -6.17 -2.21 3.39
N LYS A 45 -6.54 -0.94 3.59
CA LYS A 45 -7.93 -0.48 3.61
C LYS A 45 -8.21 0.45 2.44
N ILE A 46 -9.43 0.38 1.93
CA ILE A 46 -9.92 1.16 0.79
C ILE A 46 -11.25 1.84 1.12
N ILE A 47 -11.57 2.93 0.41
CA ILE A 47 -12.88 3.56 0.52
C ILE A 47 -13.89 2.80 -0.35
N HIS A 48 -14.86 2.18 0.30
CA HIS A 48 -16.09 1.72 -0.30
C HIS A 48 -17.12 2.85 -0.31
N VAL A 49 -17.87 2.99 -1.41
CA VAL A 49 -18.84 4.09 -1.61
C VAL A 49 -19.88 4.13 -0.49
N ASP A 50 -20.44 2.98 -0.12
CA ASP A 50 -21.51 2.92 0.88
C ASP A 50 -21.04 2.65 2.32
N ARG A 51 -19.85 2.06 2.50
CA ARG A 51 -19.39 1.54 3.80
C ARG A 51 -18.22 2.34 4.38
N GLY A 52 -17.72 3.33 3.64
CA GLY A 52 -16.54 4.07 4.03
C GLY A 52 -15.29 3.19 3.98
N LEU A 53 -14.40 3.34 4.97
CA LEU A 53 -13.11 2.66 4.99
C LEU A 53 -13.27 1.19 5.40
N VAL A 54 -12.96 0.27 4.48
CA VAL A 54 -13.08 -1.19 4.69
C VAL A 54 -11.78 -1.92 4.32
N PRO A 55 -11.52 -3.13 4.86
CA PRO A 55 -10.45 -3.99 4.38
C PRO A 55 -10.57 -4.24 2.87
N PHE A 56 -9.44 -4.31 2.16
CA PHE A 56 -9.45 -4.59 0.74
C PHE A 56 -9.59 -6.08 0.47
N GLU A 57 -10.85 -6.54 0.39
CA GLU A 57 -11.17 -7.88 -0.09
C GLU A 57 -11.08 -7.91 -1.63
N MET A 58 -10.11 -8.68 -2.12
CA MET A 58 -9.82 -8.79 -3.54
C MET A 58 -10.69 -9.85 -4.20
N TYR A 59 -11.09 -9.59 -5.44
CA TYR A 59 -11.63 -10.63 -6.32
C TYR A 59 -10.50 -11.48 -6.90
N ASP A 60 -10.79 -12.71 -7.31
CA ASP A 60 -9.82 -13.66 -7.90
C ASP A 60 -8.95 -13.05 -9.01
N TYR A 61 -9.55 -12.20 -9.85
CA TYR A 61 -8.80 -11.57 -10.95
C TYR A 61 -7.83 -10.49 -10.45
N GLN A 62 -8.11 -9.84 -9.30
CA GLN A 62 -7.23 -8.85 -8.68
C GLN A 62 -6.04 -9.54 -8.00
N GLU A 63 -6.28 -10.69 -7.38
CA GLU A 63 -5.22 -11.55 -6.85
C GLU A 63 -4.29 -12.02 -7.99
N ASP A 64 -4.85 -12.47 -9.11
CA ASP A 64 -4.08 -12.83 -10.31
C ASP A 64 -3.30 -11.65 -10.89
N MET A 65 -3.86 -10.43 -10.87
CA MET A 65 -3.13 -9.21 -11.24
C MET A 65 -1.89 -9.01 -10.36
N ILE A 66 -2.03 -9.10 -9.04
CA ILE A 66 -0.93 -8.91 -8.09
C ILE A 66 0.15 -9.96 -8.29
N ARG A 67 -0.23 -11.23 -8.47
CA ARG A 67 0.71 -12.30 -8.78
C ARG A 67 1.49 -11.99 -10.05
N LYS A 68 0.80 -11.56 -11.12
CA LYS A 68 1.47 -11.16 -12.37
C LYS A 68 2.42 -9.99 -12.19
N PHE A 69 2.04 -8.98 -11.40
CA PHE A 69 2.92 -7.84 -11.10
C PHE A 69 4.16 -8.23 -10.31
N ASN A 70 4.05 -9.19 -9.38
CA ASN A 70 5.15 -9.69 -8.59
C ASN A 70 6.11 -10.57 -9.42
N ASP A 71 5.56 -11.44 -10.26
CA ASP A 71 6.33 -12.46 -10.97
C ASP A 71 6.98 -11.93 -12.27
N ASN A 72 6.53 -10.78 -12.77
CA ASN A 72 6.97 -10.25 -14.05
C ASN A 72 7.43 -8.80 -13.93
N ARG A 73 8.61 -8.52 -14.49
CA ARG A 73 9.16 -7.16 -14.56
C ARG A 73 8.29 -6.20 -15.38
N PHE A 74 7.61 -6.68 -16.41
CA PHE A 74 6.77 -5.87 -17.30
C PHE A 74 5.40 -6.51 -17.46
N VAL A 75 4.35 -5.76 -17.16
CA VAL A 75 2.96 -6.22 -17.28
C VAL A 75 2.12 -5.17 -17.99
N ILE A 76 1.35 -5.60 -18.98
CA ILE A 76 0.36 -4.77 -19.67
C ILE A 76 -1.03 -5.36 -19.40
N CYS A 77 -1.91 -4.55 -18.82
CA CYS A 77 -3.27 -4.96 -18.46
C CYS A 77 -4.31 -4.40 -19.43
N LYS A 78 -5.04 -5.28 -20.14
CA LYS A 78 -6.26 -4.90 -20.88
C LYS A 78 -7.48 -5.26 -20.04
N MET A 79 -8.12 -4.25 -19.45
CA MET A 79 -9.14 -4.45 -18.43
C MET A 79 -10.40 -3.62 -18.70
N PRO A 80 -11.61 -4.11 -18.36
CA PRO A 80 -12.84 -3.34 -18.51
C PRO A 80 -12.92 -2.14 -17.56
N ARG A 81 -13.96 -1.31 -17.74
CA ARG A 81 -14.25 -0.18 -16.85
C ARG A 81 -14.84 -0.66 -15.53
N GLN A 82 -14.72 0.17 -14.49
CA GLN A 82 -15.40 -0.02 -13.19
C GLN A 82 -15.08 -1.34 -12.47
N THR A 83 -13.94 -1.96 -12.75
CA THR A 83 -13.53 -3.19 -12.06
C THR A 83 -12.80 -2.93 -10.74
N GLY A 84 -12.26 -1.74 -10.51
CA GLY A 84 -11.40 -1.47 -9.35
C GLY A 84 -9.90 -1.72 -9.61
N LYS A 85 -9.50 -1.90 -10.87
CA LYS A 85 -8.10 -2.12 -11.28
C LYS A 85 -7.09 -1.11 -10.72
N SER A 86 -7.46 0.16 -10.62
CA SER A 86 -6.56 1.19 -10.12
C SER A 86 -6.26 1.01 -8.64
N THR A 87 -7.26 0.59 -7.86
CA THR A 87 -7.10 0.28 -6.43
C THR A 87 -6.17 -0.91 -6.24
N THR A 88 -6.30 -1.96 -7.05
CA THR A 88 -5.40 -3.12 -7.05
C THR A 88 -3.95 -2.73 -7.34
N ILE A 89 -3.72 -1.91 -8.38
CA ILE A 89 -2.37 -1.44 -8.72
C ILE A 89 -1.78 -0.60 -7.57
N ILE A 90 -2.58 0.28 -6.96
CA ILE A 90 -2.12 1.11 -5.86
C ILE A 90 -1.79 0.30 -4.61
N ALA A 91 -2.59 -0.72 -4.28
CA ALA A 91 -2.31 -1.63 -3.18
C ALA A 91 -0.99 -2.39 -3.39
N PHE A 92 -0.73 -2.85 -4.62
CA PHE A 92 0.55 -3.46 -4.99
C PHE A 92 1.72 -2.47 -4.92
N LEU A 93 1.56 -1.25 -5.44
CA LEU A 93 2.62 -0.24 -5.38
C LEU A 93 2.96 0.15 -3.93
N LEU A 94 1.96 0.18 -3.05
CA LEU A 94 2.16 0.41 -1.62
C LEU A 94 3.03 -0.69 -1.00
N HIS A 95 2.73 -1.96 -1.27
CA HIS A 95 3.60 -3.08 -0.87
C HIS A 95 5.02 -2.90 -1.43
N TYR A 96 5.13 -2.62 -2.72
CA TYR A 96 6.40 -2.52 -3.40
C TYR A 96 7.32 -1.44 -2.78
N VAL A 97 6.80 -0.24 -2.48
CA VAL A 97 7.59 0.82 -1.85
C VAL A 97 7.93 0.55 -0.39
N LEU A 98 7.12 -0.23 0.33
CA LEU A 98 7.38 -0.55 1.74
C LEU A 98 8.46 -1.61 1.92
N PHE A 99 8.56 -2.53 0.98
CA PHE A 99 9.39 -3.73 1.14
C PHE A 99 10.60 -3.79 0.20
N ASN A 100 10.76 -2.78 -0.67
CA ASN A 100 11.95 -2.63 -1.51
C ASN A 100 12.66 -1.32 -1.16
N GLU A 101 13.93 -1.42 -0.79
CA GLU A 101 14.74 -0.26 -0.43
C GLU A 101 15.19 0.52 -1.68
N SER A 102 15.28 1.85 -1.55
CA SER A 102 15.84 2.75 -2.57
C SER A 102 15.15 2.68 -3.95
N VAL A 103 13.85 2.40 -3.99
CA VAL A 103 13.06 2.41 -5.23
C VAL A 103 12.35 3.75 -5.46
N ASN A 104 12.33 4.21 -6.71
CA ASN A 104 11.54 5.36 -7.14
C ASN A 104 10.37 4.88 -7.98
N VAL A 105 9.14 5.15 -7.53
CA VAL A 105 7.90 4.79 -8.22
C VAL A 105 7.26 6.03 -8.82
N ALA A 106 6.92 5.96 -10.11
CA ALA A 106 6.25 7.02 -10.84
C ALA A 106 4.85 6.59 -11.29
N ILE A 107 3.84 7.43 -11.05
CA ILE A 107 2.48 7.24 -11.54
C ILE A 107 2.24 8.23 -12.69
N LEU A 108 2.07 7.70 -13.90
CA LEU A 108 1.89 8.48 -15.13
C LEU A 108 0.44 8.38 -15.60
N ALA A 109 -0.13 9.51 -16.00
CA ALA A 109 -1.46 9.60 -16.58
C ALA A 109 -1.52 10.71 -17.63
N ASN A 110 -2.55 10.69 -18.49
CA ASN A 110 -2.79 11.73 -19.48
C ASN A 110 -3.00 13.13 -18.88
N LYS A 111 -3.49 13.22 -17.64
CA LYS A 111 -3.67 14.45 -16.88
C LYS A 111 -3.02 14.31 -15.52
N GLY A 112 -2.26 15.33 -15.09
CA GLY A 112 -1.61 15.33 -13.77
C GLY A 112 -2.59 15.21 -12.60
N ALA A 113 -3.83 15.69 -12.76
CA ALA A 113 -4.88 15.52 -11.75
C ALA A 113 -5.22 14.04 -11.50
N VAL A 114 -5.26 13.22 -12.55
CA VAL A 114 -5.54 11.77 -12.44
C VAL A 114 -4.41 11.05 -11.72
N ALA A 115 -3.15 11.39 -12.04
CA ALA A 115 -2.00 10.83 -11.34
C ALA A 115 -2.01 11.19 -9.84
N ARG A 116 -2.34 12.44 -9.50
CA ARG A 116 -2.47 12.89 -8.09
C ARG A 116 -3.60 12.19 -7.34
N GLU A 117 -4.73 11.95 -7.99
CA GLU A 117 -5.85 11.20 -7.39
C GLU A 117 -5.45 9.73 -7.08
N LEU A 118 -4.67 9.11 -7.96
CA LEU A 118 -4.15 7.76 -7.70
C LEU A 118 -3.15 7.77 -6.53
N LEU A 119 -2.28 8.78 -6.47
CA LEU A 119 -1.35 8.95 -5.35
C LEU A 119 -2.08 9.19 -4.03
N SER A 120 -3.16 9.97 -4.00
CA SER A 120 -3.91 10.20 -2.75
C SER A 120 -4.56 8.94 -2.21
N ARG A 121 -4.98 8.00 -3.07
CA ARG A 121 -5.46 6.67 -2.65
C ARG A 121 -4.34 5.85 -2.00
N LEU A 122 -3.11 5.96 -2.50
CA LEU A 122 -1.95 5.31 -1.91
C LEU A 122 -1.65 5.90 -0.52
N GLN A 123 -1.67 7.23 -0.40
CA GLN A 123 -1.46 7.93 0.86
C GLN A 123 -2.49 7.51 1.90
N LEU A 124 -3.78 7.45 1.53
CA LEU A 124 -4.83 7.00 2.42
C LEU A 124 -4.61 5.56 2.91
N ALA A 125 -4.25 4.65 2.00
CA ALA A 125 -3.97 3.27 2.36
C ALA A 125 -2.77 3.18 3.32
N TYR A 126 -1.71 3.95 3.07
CA TYR A 126 -0.52 4.03 3.91
C TYR A 126 -0.81 4.58 5.31
N GLU A 127 -1.57 5.68 5.42
CA GLU A 127 -1.98 6.27 6.70
C GLU A 127 -2.73 5.28 7.58
N ASN A 128 -3.47 4.34 6.98
CA ASN A 128 -4.26 3.37 7.73
C ASN A 128 -3.53 2.05 8.03
N LEU A 129 -2.24 1.95 7.70
CA LEU A 129 -1.41 0.82 8.10
C LEU A 129 -1.07 0.89 9.59
N PRO A 130 -0.86 -0.26 10.24
CA PRO A 130 -0.24 -0.29 11.56
C PRO A 130 1.11 0.45 11.59
N LYS A 131 1.39 1.20 12.66
CA LYS A 131 2.62 2.01 12.78
C LYS A 131 3.90 1.19 12.62
N TRP A 132 3.88 -0.09 12.99
CA TRP A 132 5.03 -0.99 12.86
C TRP A 132 5.32 -1.38 11.40
N LEU A 133 4.32 -1.35 10.51
CA LEU A 133 4.48 -1.57 9.06
C LEU A 133 4.82 -0.30 8.29
N GLN A 134 4.49 0.88 8.84
CA GLN A 134 4.83 2.15 8.20
C GLN A 134 6.35 2.37 8.18
N GLN A 135 6.82 3.13 7.19
CA GLN A 135 8.17 3.69 7.21
C GLN A 135 8.15 5.09 7.86
N GLY A 136 9.31 5.64 8.23
CA GLY A 136 9.34 7.01 8.72
C GLY A 136 9.12 7.99 7.56
N VAL A 137 8.11 8.87 7.66
CA VAL A 137 7.85 9.88 6.62
C VAL A 137 8.78 11.09 6.82
N ILE A 138 9.47 11.52 5.77
CA ILE A 138 10.40 12.67 5.74
C ILE A 138 9.66 13.93 5.29
#